data_AF-A0A653LNA2-F1
#
_entry.id   AF-A0A653LNA2-F1
#
_cell.length_a   1.000
_cell.length_b   1.000
_cell.length_c   1.000
_cell.angle_alpha   90.00
_cell.angle_beta   90.00
_cell.angle_gamma   90.00
#
_symmetry.space_group_name_H-M   'P 1'
#
loop_
_entity.id
_entity.type
_entity.pdbx_description
1 polymer ?
#
loop_
_entity_poly.entity_id
_entity_poly.type
_entity_poly.pdbx_seq_one_letter_code
_entity_poly.pdbx_strand_id
1 'polypeptide(L)'
;MKKIFIICALVLSHFFNVYGQKNKLDQLFDKYQETEGVTSIKIAKPMFGMLSNLNIADSELDQIKPLLSKIDGLKILITENTKGNLANVNKEISSYLNNLNYNEIMSVKNAGSKVKFLSSEAKNDGTLDNMLLSIDSGGGENILVMLDGKISMDDVNKILNSSETKTNTTRTTVTNSFASENTSSYLNGESRNVGEFSKIDVSLGINVNFKQENTSSVKVLADADKLQHVVTKVDNGILKIYIDNKKEKNLKFKNLTVNVSSPKLNMIKASTGATFTTVNTLNENNLDVNVESGGSVKGTFSISETANVEANSGGDVKADLRTQKFILNNTSGASVRLEGLAKSAVMNVNSGASCKADAFVINTAQAECTSGADLSLHVKDKLKVNVSSGGSVKLKGNPDLDSKVDKVSGGSLKQIN
;
A
#
# COMPACT_ATOMS: atom_id res chain seq x y z
N MET A 1 35.51 18.17 59.83
CA MET A 1 35.25 16.80 59.31
C MET A 1 33.76 16.48 59.10
N LYS A 2 32.83 16.87 60.01
CA LYS A 2 31.39 16.58 59.82
C LYS A 2 30.73 17.21 58.57
N LYS A 3 31.17 18.39 58.12
CA LYS A 3 30.61 19.06 56.92
C LYS A 3 31.05 18.42 55.58
N ILE A 4 32.22 17.80 55.53
CA ILE A 4 32.72 17.09 54.33
C ILE A 4 31.99 15.76 54.14
N PHE A 5 31.64 15.08 55.24
CA PHE A 5 30.87 13.83 55.20
C PHE A 5 29.45 14.02 54.66
N ILE A 6 28.80 15.15 54.98
CA ILE A 6 27.45 15.47 54.48
C ILE A 6 27.47 15.77 52.98
N ILE A 7 28.52 16.44 52.48
CA ILE A 7 28.67 16.72 51.04
C ILE A 7 28.98 15.44 50.26
N CYS A 8 29.85 14.56 50.77
CA CYS A 8 30.07 13.24 50.17
C CYS A 8 28.79 12.39 50.16
N ALA A 9 27.99 12.40 51.24
CA ALA A 9 26.74 11.65 51.30
C ALA A 9 25.67 12.17 50.30
N LEU A 10 25.62 13.48 50.06
CA LEU A 10 24.72 14.11 49.09
C LEU A 10 25.15 13.88 47.63
N VAL A 11 26.45 13.79 47.37
CA VAL A 11 26.98 13.46 46.04
C VAL A 11 26.81 11.98 45.75
N LEU A 12 27.07 11.08 46.71
CA LEU A 12 26.85 9.64 46.53
C LEU A 12 25.36 9.28 46.35
N SER A 13 24.42 10.00 46.96
CA SER A 13 22.98 9.73 46.76
C SER A 13 22.49 10.09 45.36
N HIS A 14 23.14 11.01 44.66
CA HIS A 14 22.83 11.32 43.26
C HIS A 14 23.36 10.25 42.28
N PHE A 15 24.50 9.60 42.60
CA PHE A 15 25.05 8.53 41.76
C PHE A 15 24.23 7.22 41.79
N PHE A 16 23.54 6.92 42.89
CA PHE A 16 22.73 5.69 42.99
C PHE A 16 21.39 5.76 42.23
N ASN A 17 20.85 6.96 41.97
CA ASN A 17 19.55 7.10 41.31
C ASN A 17 19.61 6.89 39.78
N VAL A 18 20.78 7.10 39.15
CA VAL A 18 20.94 6.97 37.69
C VAL A 18 21.22 5.52 37.27
N TYR A 19 21.98 4.75 38.05
CA TYR A 19 22.29 3.34 37.74
C TYR A 19 21.21 2.34 38.16
N GLY A 20 20.28 2.71 39.04
CA GLY A 20 19.21 1.82 39.51
C GLY A 20 18.06 1.64 38.53
N GLN A 21 17.91 2.51 37.53
CA GLN A 21 16.73 2.51 36.64
C GLN A 21 16.84 1.50 35.49
N LYS A 22 18.03 1.33 34.89
CA LYS A 22 18.28 0.27 33.89
C LYS A 22 17.94 -1.10 34.47
N ASN A 23 18.35 -1.35 35.71
CA ASN A 23 18.07 -2.60 36.41
C ASN A 23 16.56 -2.80 36.67
N LYS A 24 15.81 -1.75 37.02
CA LYS A 24 14.35 -1.84 37.22
C LYS A 24 13.57 -2.11 35.93
N LEU A 25 13.99 -1.50 34.82
CA LEU A 25 13.35 -1.74 33.53
C LEU A 25 13.67 -3.14 33.01
N ASP A 26 14.93 -3.57 33.13
CA ASP A 26 15.32 -4.95 32.80
C ASP A 26 14.56 -5.97 33.65
N GLN A 27 14.38 -5.71 34.95
CA GLN A 27 13.55 -6.53 35.84
C GLN A 27 12.09 -6.61 35.41
N LEU A 28 11.51 -5.54 34.85
CA LEU A 28 10.15 -5.57 34.32
C LEU A 28 10.04 -6.59 33.17
N PHE A 29 10.96 -6.50 32.21
CA PHE A 29 11.01 -7.43 31.09
C PHE A 29 11.27 -8.87 31.56
N ASP A 30 12.21 -9.05 32.49
CA ASP A 30 12.58 -10.37 32.99
C ASP A 30 11.45 -11.01 33.83
N LYS A 31 10.66 -10.20 34.55
CA LYS A 31 9.50 -10.65 35.34
C LYS A 31 8.38 -11.21 34.46
N TYR A 32 8.08 -10.55 33.35
CA TYR A 32 6.92 -10.91 32.52
C TYR A 32 7.26 -11.81 31.33
N GLN A 33 8.55 -12.08 31.05
CA GLN A 33 8.94 -12.89 29.89
C GLN A 33 8.42 -14.33 29.91
N GLU A 34 8.10 -14.89 31.09
CA GLU A 34 7.57 -16.25 31.27
C GLU A 34 6.09 -16.24 31.70
N THR A 35 5.41 -15.10 31.64
CA THR A 35 4.01 -14.99 32.04
C THR A 35 3.10 -15.50 30.92
N GLU A 36 2.14 -16.36 31.26
CA GLU A 36 1.14 -16.85 30.32
C GLU A 36 0.33 -15.69 29.71
N GLY A 37 0.16 -15.68 28.40
CA GLY A 37 -0.49 -14.59 27.65
C GLY A 37 0.42 -13.38 27.36
N VAL A 38 1.72 -13.47 27.66
CA VAL A 38 2.72 -12.46 27.32
C VAL A 38 3.71 -13.04 26.31
N THR A 39 3.84 -12.39 25.16
CA THR A 39 4.91 -12.66 24.19
C THR A 39 6.11 -11.75 24.50
N SER A 40 7.28 -12.36 24.69
CA SER A 40 8.53 -11.64 24.93
C SER A 40 9.54 -11.91 23.82
N ILE A 41 10.09 -10.84 23.24
CA ILE A 41 11.13 -10.91 22.20
C ILE A 41 12.35 -10.16 22.69
N LYS A 42 13.53 -10.78 22.61
CA LYS A 42 14.80 -10.16 23.01
C LYS A 42 15.83 -10.33 21.90
N ILE A 43 16.28 -9.21 21.35
CA ILE A 43 17.37 -9.13 20.39
C ILE A 43 18.58 -8.53 21.10
N ALA A 44 19.69 -9.27 21.14
CA ALA A 44 20.91 -8.83 21.79
C ALA A 44 21.88 -8.15 20.82
N LYS A 45 22.81 -7.36 21.39
CA LYS A 45 23.89 -6.64 20.68
C LYS A 45 24.57 -7.41 19.54
N PRO A 46 24.94 -8.70 19.67
CA PRO A 46 25.63 -9.41 18.60
C PRO A 46 24.83 -9.43 17.29
N MET A 47 23.49 -9.49 17.35
CA MET A 47 22.65 -9.46 16.15
C MET A 47 22.69 -8.10 15.46
N PHE A 48 22.68 -7.00 16.21
CA PHE A 48 22.84 -5.65 15.67
C PHE A 48 24.23 -5.42 15.07
N GLY A 49 25.27 -5.98 15.71
CA GLY A 49 26.63 -5.98 15.15
C GLY A 49 26.73 -6.75 13.83
N MET A 50 26.05 -7.90 13.72
CA MET A 50 25.96 -8.64 12.45
C MET A 50 25.26 -7.80 11.38
N LEU A 51 24.10 -7.20 11.68
CA LEU A 51 23.35 -6.34 10.75
C LEU A 51 24.17 -5.13 10.31
N SER A 52 24.92 -4.50 11.23
CA SER A 52 25.81 -3.37 10.93
C SER A 52 26.98 -3.76 10.01
N ASN A 53 27.32 -5.04 9.90
CA ASN A 53 28.44 -5.53 9.09
C ASN A 53 27.99 -6.13 7.76
N LEU A 54 26.68 -6.25 7.51
CA LEU A 54 26.16 -6.66 6.21
C LEU A 54 26.41 -5.56 5.18
N ASN A 55 27.11 -5.90 4.10
CA ASN A 55 27.33 -4.99 2.98
C ASN A 55 26.20 -5.18 1.96
N ILE A 56 25.08 -4.48 2.20
CA ILE A 56 23.94 -4.48 1.30
C ILE A 56 24.02 -3.17 0.52
N ALA A 57 23.97 -3.24 -0.82
CA ALA A 57 23.99 -2.09 -1.70
C ALA A 57 22.62 -1.37 -1.65
N ASP A 58 22.39 -0.65 -0.55
CA ASP A 58 21.16 0.10 -0.30
C ASP A 58 21.52 1.45 0.36
N SER A 59 21.24 2.53 -0.36
CA SER A 59 21.52 3.91 0.08
C SER A 59 20.75 4.30 1.35
N GLU A 60 19.67 3.59 1.68
CA GLU A 60 18.90 3.80 2.92
C GLU A 60 19.57 3.07 4.10
N LEU A 61 20.12 1.88 3.87
CA LEU A 61 20.80 1.10 4.90
C LEU A 61 22.08 1.82 5.37
N ASP A 62 22.80 2.49 4.47
CA ASP A 62 23.98 3.28 4.80
C ASP A 62 23.68 4.43 5.79
N GLN A 63 22.45 4.95 5.79
CA GLN A 63 22.04 6.01 6.71
C GLN A 63 21.74 5.49 8.12
N ILE A 64 21.23 4.26 8.24
CA ILE A 64 20.86 3.65 9.52
C ILE A 64 21.97 2.77 10.10
N LYS A 65 22.96 2.35 9.30
CA LYS A 65 24.13 1.55 9.74
C LYS A 65 24.90 2.18 10.91
N PRO A 66 25.15 3.51 10.96
CA PRO A 66 25.75 4.15 12.13
C PRO A 66 24.90 4.02 13.39
N LEU A 67 23.58 3.93 13.26
CA LEU A 67 22.64 3.77 14.38
C LEU A 67 22.62 2.33 14.89
N LEU A 68 22.70 1.34 14.01
CA LEU A 68 22.76 -0.08 14.38
C LEU A 68 23.94 -0.38 15.32
N SER A 69 25.07 0.31 15.12
CA SER A 69 26.25 0.18 15.99
C SER A 69 26.04 0.72 17.41
N LYS A 70 25.04 1.57 17.62
CA LYS A 70 24.72 2.24 18.90
C LYS A 70 23.61 1.52 19.69
N ILE A 71 23.01 0.48 19.11
CA ILE A 71 21.98 -0.33 19.74
C ILE A 71 22.64 -1.52 20.44
N ASP A 72 22.47 -1.58 21.75
CA ASP A 72 22.92 -2.69 22.59
C ASP A 72 21.86 -3.81 22.66
N GLY A 73 20.58 -3.51 22.38
CA GLY A 73 19.54 -4.53 22.32
C GLY A 73 18.15 -3.97 22.04
N LEU A 74 17.22 -4.88 21.72
CA LEU A 74 15.79 -4.60 21.61
C LEU A 74 15.03 -5.61 22.45
N LYS A 75 14.14 -5.15 23.32
CA LYS A 75 13.20 -6.00 24.05
C LYS A 75 11.78 -5.60 23.71
N ILE A 76 10.89 -6.56 23.52
CA ILE A 76 9.48 -6.34 23.23
C ILE A 76 8.65 -7.22 24.16
N LEU A 77 7.66 -6.63 24.83
CA LEU A 77 6.58 -7.35 25.51
C LEU A 77 5.27 -7.03 24.78
N ILE A 78 4.53 -8.08 24.45
CA ILE A 78 3.17 -7.98 23.90
C ILE A 78 2.27 -8.75 24.86
N THR A 79 1.22 -8.11 25.34
CA THR A 79 0.22 -8.73 26.22
C THR A 79 -1.11 -8.79 25.47
N GLU A 80 -1.74 -9.95 25.42
CA GLU A 80 -3.03 -10.14 24.75
C GLU A 80 -4.13 -10.46 25.76
N ASN A 81 -5.34 -9.93 25.56
CA ASN A 81 -6.45 -10.16 26.49
C ASN A 81 -7.20 -11.47 26.19
N THR A 82 -6.52 -12.60 26.37
CA THR A 82 -7.10 -13.94 26.19
C THR A 82 -7.49 -14.54 27.54
N LYS A 83 -8.68 -14.17 28.05
CA LYS A 83 -9.36 -14.80 29.22
C LYS A 83 -8.44 -15.12 30.42
N GLY A 84 -8.03 -14.10 31.17
CA GLY A 84 -7.24 -14.28 32.40
C GLY A 84 -6.95 -12.98 33.15
N ASN A 85 -6.14 -13.06 34.22
CA ASN A 85 -5.78 -11.96 35.13
C ASN A 85 -4.87 -10.87 34.49
N LEU A 86 -4.80 -10.78 33.16
CA LEU A 86 -3.87 -9.92 32.39
C LEU A 86 -4.23 -8.43 32.42
N ALA A 87 -5.48 -8.08 32.73
CA ALA A 87 -5.84 -6.69 33.03
C ALA A 87 -5.00 -6.13 34.20
N ASN A 88 -4.60 -6.99 35.16
CA ASN A 88 -3.73 -6.61 36.25
C ASN A 88 -2.27 -6.45 35.80
N VAL A 89 -1.79 -7.29 34.87
CA VAL A 89 -0.44 -7.16 34.29
C VAL A 89 -0.29 -5.82 33.56
N ASN A 90 -1.26 -5.44 32.72
CA ASN A 90 -1.22 -4.18 31.99
C ASN A 90 -1.26 -2.95 32.91
N LYS A 91 -2.07 -3.03 33.97
CA LYS A 91 -2.14 -1.99 35.00
C LYS A 91 -0.83 -1.91 35.79
N GLU A 92 -0.21 -3.05 36.08
CA GLU A 92 1.07 -3.12 36.78
C GLU A 92 2.20 -2.57 35.90
N ILE A 93 2.31 -2.97 34.64
CA ILE A 93 3.27 -2.41 33.66
C ILE A 93 3.10 -0.89 33.55
N SER A 94 1.86 -0.42 33.38
CA SER A 94 1.58 1.03 33.31
C SER A 94 2.01 1.77 34.59
N SER A 95 1.75 1.17 35.76
CA SER A 95 2.19 1.70 37.06
C SER A 95 3.72 1.73 37.18
N TYR A 96 4.40 0.65 36.78
CA TYR A 96 5.86 0.57 36.75
C TYR A 96 6.43 1.69 35.88
N LEU A 97 5.93 1.86 34.65
CA LEU A 97 6.40 2.90 33.73
C LEU A 97 6.17 4.32 34.28
N ASN A 98 5.02 4.58 34.91
CA ASN A 98 4.75 5.88 35.53
C ASN A 98 5.63 6.17 36.75
N ASN A 99 6.18 5.12 37.39
CA ASN A 99 7.11 5.24 38.53
C ASN A 99 8.59 5.30 38.12
N LEU A 100 8.89 5.15 36.82
CA LEU A 100 10.23 5.39 36.29
C LEU A 100 10.42 6.89 36.04
N ASN A 101 11.63 7.41 36.25
CA ASN A 101 11.98 8.80 35.91
C ASN A 101 12.23 8.95 34.40
N TYR A 102 11.24 8.56 33.60
CA TYR A 102 11.27 8.71 32.15
C TYR A 102 10.38 9.88 31.75
N ASN A 103 10.91 10.72 30.86
CA ASN A 103 10.18 11.83 30.30
C ASN A 103 9.39 11.37 29.08
N GLU A 104 8.13 11.79 29.00
CA GLU A 104 7.31 11.62 27.80
C GLU A 104 7.76 12.63 26.75
N ILE A 105 8.45 12.14 25.71
CA ILE A 105 8.94 12.97 24.61
C ILE A 105 7.80 13.27 23.64
N MET A 106 6.95 12.27 23.40
CA MET A 106 5.83 12.36 22.46
C MET A 106 4.71 11.44 22.90
N SER A 107 3.47 11.88 22.75
CA SER A 107 2.32 10.99 22.80
C SER A 107 1.29 11.31 21.74
N VAL A 108 0.61 10.26 21.28
CA VAL A 108 -0.45 10.33 20.28
C VAL A 108 -1.64 9.56 20.81
N LYS A 109 -2.81 10.19 20.83
CA LYS A 109 -4.08 9.57 21.25
C LYS A 109 -5.05 9.58 20.09
N ASN A 110 -5.58 8.42 19.73
CA ASN A 110 -6.67 8.27 18.76
C ASN A 110 -7.80 7.43 19.39
N ALA A 111 -9.03 7.52 18.91
CA ALA A 111 -10.27 6.97 19.48
C ALA A 111 -10.27 5.43 19.67
N GLY A 112 -9.45 4.93 20.60
CA GLY A 112 -9.22 3.52 20.90
C GLY A 112 -7.79 3.21 21.34
N SER A 113 -6.78 3.99 20.93
CA SER A 113 -5.37 3.65 21.18
C SER A 113 -4.51 4.84 21.62
N LYS A 114 -3.54 4.58 22.50
CA LYS A 114 -2.60 5.56 23.04
C LYS A 114 -1.17 5.10 22.78
N VAL A 115 -0.39 5.93 22.08
CA VAL A 115 1.03 5.70 21.81
C VAL A 115 1.85 6.71 22.61
N LYS A 116 2.90 6.24 23.28
CA LYS A 116 3.85 7.07 24.05
C LYS A 116 5.28 6.71 23.69
N PHE A 117 6.10 7.75 23.47
CA PHE A 117 7.55 7.66 23.42
C PHE A 117 8.12 8.23 24.72
N LEU A 118 8.91 7.41 25.41
CA LEU A 118 9.48 7.72 26.71
C LEU A 118 11.00 7.55 26.61
N SER A 119 11.78 8.42 27.26
CA SER A 119 13.22 8.22 27.45
C SER A 119 13.65 8.65 28.84
N SER A 120 14.82 8.21 29.28
CA SER A 120 15.48 8.86 30.41
C SER A 120 15.82 10.32 30.07
N GLU A 121 16.09 11.14 31.09
CA GLU A 121 16.60 12.49 30.89
C GLU A 121 17.85 12.48 30.01
N ALA A 122 17.89 13.37 29.02
CA ALA A 122 19.07 13.54 28.20
C ALA A 122 20.25 13.96 29.08
N LYS A 123 21.40 13.31 28.89
CA LYS A 123 22.65 13.78 29.47
C LYS A 123 22.97 15.18 28.91
N ASN A 124 23.87 15.90 29.56
CA ASN A 124 24.29 17.25 29.16
C ASN A 124 24.75 17.36 27.69
N ASP A 125 25.10 16.24 27.05
CA ASP A 125 25.51 16.13 25.65
C ASP A 125 24.34 15.84 24.67
N GLY A 126 23.09 15.81 25.15
CA GLY A 126 21.91 15.49 24.34
C GLY A 126 21.74 13.99 24.04
N THR A 127 22.48 13.11 24.71
CA THR A 127 22.35 11.65 24.56
C THR A 127 21.23 11.11 25.45
N LEU A 128 20.32 10.35 24.83
CA LEU A 128 19.29 9.58 25.50
C LEU A 128 19.82 8.18 25.80
N ASP A 129 19.73 7.76 27.06
CA ASP A 129 19.93 6.36 27.43
C ASP A 129 18.58 5.64 27.35
N ASN A 130 18.46 4.70 26.41
CA ASN A 130 17.30 3.86 26.17
C ASN A 130 16.03 4.60 25.75
N MET A 131 15.37 4.08 24.72
CA MET A 131 14.07 4.56 24.28
C MET A 131 13.00 3.52 24.54
N LEU A 132 11.87 3.97 25.07
CA LEU A 132 10.69 3.15 25.31
C LEU A 132 9.55 3.62 24.42
N LEU A 133 8.89 2.67 23.76
CA LEU A 133 7.66 2.86 23.03
C LEU A 133 6.58 2.02 23.71
N SER A 134 5.54 2.69 24.20
CA SER A 134 4.37 2.06 24.80
C SER A 134 3.15 2.31 23.92
N ILE A 135 2.47 1.24 23.52
CA ILE A 135 1.25 1.27 22.72
C ILE A 135 0.17 0.54 23.52
N ASP A 136 -0.85 1.29 23.93
CA ASP A 136 -2.10 0.74 24.46
C ASP A 136 -3.11 0.76 23.31
N SER A 137 -3.49 -0.41 22.81
CA SER A 137 -4.38 -0.53 21.65
C SER A 137 -5.85 -0.41 22.01
N GLY A 138 -6.19 -0.34 23.31
CA GLY A 138 -7.57 -0.47 23.79
C GLY A 138 -8.04 -1.93 23.75
N GLY A 139 -8.95 -2.31 24.65
CA GLY A 139 -9.44 -3.70 24.72
C GLY A 139 -8.55 -4.69 25.50
N GLY A 140 -7.45 -4.20 26.07
CA GLY A 140 -6.56 -4.99 26.94
C GLY A 140 -5.30 -5.53 26.24
N GLU A 141 -5.04 -5.12 25.00
CA GLU A 141 -3.79 -5.37 24.32
C GLU A 141 -2.80 -4.21 24.56
N ASN A 142 -1.59 -4.54 25.00
CA ASN A 142 -0.51 -3.58 25.21
C ASN A 142 0.79 -4.10 24.59
N ILE A 143 1.52 -3.18 23.97
CA ILE A 143 2.86 -3.43 23.43
C ILE A 143 3.82 -2.48 24.12
N LEU A 144 4.89 -3.04 24.67
CA LEU A 144 6.00 -2.29 25.24
C LEU A 144 7.29 -2.69 24.53
N VAL A 145 7.90 -1.73 23.84
CA VAL A 145 9.18 -1.90 23.14
C VAL A 145 10.24 -1.08 23.87
N MET A 146 11.38 -1.69 24.14
CA MET A 146 12.57 -1.04 24.68
C MET A 146 13.72 -1.21 23.69
N LEU A 147 14.30 -0.08 23.28
CA LEU A 147 15.55 -0.02 22.55
C LEU A 147 16.66 0.34 23.55
N ASP A 148 17.51 -0.64 23.90
CA ASP A 148 18.69 -0.45 24.75
C ASP A 148 19.82 0.10 23.88
N GLY A 149 20.35 1.26 24.25
CA GLY A 149 21.35 1.94 23.45
C GLY A 149 21.50 3.41 23.82
N LYS A 150 22.54 4.02 23.25
CA LYS A 150 22.85 5.44 23.42
C LYS A 150 22.52 6.18 22.14
N ILE A 151 21.44 6.95 22.16
CA ILE A 151 20.89 7.60 20.97
C ILE A 151 20.97 9.10 21.20
N SER A 152 21.72 9.82 20.37
CA SER A 152 21.74 11.27 20.43
C SER A 152 20.49 11.87 19.80
N MET A 153 20.13 13.10 20.14
CA MET A 153 19.05 13.80 19.43
C MET A 153 19.34 13.98 17.93
N ASP A 154 20.61 14.05 17.51
CA ASP A 154 21.00 14.02 16.10
C ASP A 154 20.69 12.68 15.43
N ASP A 155 20.88 11.57 16.17
CA ASP A 155 20.51 10.23 15.71
C ASP A 155 18.99 10.09 15.60
N VAL A 156 18.23 10.62 16.58
CA VAL A 156 16.77 10.70 16.51
C VAL A 156 16.35 11.53 15.30
N ASN A 157 16.96 12.70 15.08
CA ASN A 157 16.70 13.54 13.92
C ASN A 157 17.04 12.83 12.61
N LYS A 158 18.07 11.98 12.55
CA LYS A 158 18.36 11.16 11.36
C LYS A 158 17.29 10.09 11.12
N ILE A 159 16.73 9.48 12.17
CA ILE A 159 15.60 8.54 12.06
C ILE A 159 14.33 9.26 11.57
N LEU A 160 14.11 10.49 12.07
CA LEU A 160 12.97 11.31 11.67
C LEU A 160 13.14 11.88 10.26
N ASN A 161 14.34 12.34 9.90
CA ASN A 161 14.65 12.99 8.62
C ASN A 161 14.98 12.00 7.50
N SER A 162 15.41 10.76 7.79
CA SER A 162 15.36 9.67 6.80
C SER A 162 13.92 9.39 6.35
N SER A 163 12.93 9.92 7.08
CA SER A 163 11.50 9.86 6.74
C SER A 163 10.93 11.18 6.18
N GLU A 164 11.68 12.29 6.14
CA GLU A 164 11.16 13.59 5.68
C GLU A 164 12.12 14.33 4.72
N THR A 165 11.89 14.19 3.41
CA THR A 165 11.74 15.37 2.53
C THR A 165 10.78 15.05 1.37
N LYS A 166 9.63 15.74 1.37
CA LYS A 166 8.45 15.66 0.47
C LYS A 166 7.41 14.56 0.78
N THR A 167 6.73 14.76 1.92
CA THR A 167 5.30 14.49 2.18
C THR A 167 4.52 13.69 1.12
N ASN A 168 4.32 12.39 1.39
CA ASN A 168 3.06 11.90 1.96
C ASN A 168 3.29 10.57 2.69
N THR A 169 3.52 10.68 4.00
CA THR A 169 2.97 9.82 5.06
C THR A 169 2.82 8.32 4.77
N THR A 170 3.92 7.56 4.89
CA THR A 170 3.85 6.13 5.25
C THR A 170 4.35 5.98 6.68
N ARG A 171 3.40 5.72 7.59
CA ARG A 171 3.64 5.40 9.00
C ARG A 171 4.12 3.95 9.06
N THR A 172 5.43 3.74 9.09
CA THR A 172 6.03 2.41 9.31
C THR A 172 5.93 2.08 10.80
N THR A 173 4.80 1.49 11.20
CA THR A 173 4.67 0.87 12.52
C THR A 173 5.36 -0.50 12.46
N VAL A 174 6.47 -0.62 13.19
CA VAL A 174 7.13 -1.89 13.49
C VAL A 174 6.28 -2.64 14.52
N THR A 175 5.14 -3.19 14.10
CA THR A 175 4.37 -4.18 14.87
C THR A 175 3.57 -5.02 13.87
N ASN A 176 4.06 -6.20 13.51
CA ASN A 176 3.23 -7.34 13.12
C ASN A 176 4.11 -8.58 12.91
N SER A 177 4.51 -9.16 14.01
CA SER A 177 4.65 -10.59 14.16
C SER A 177 4.23 -10.91 15.60
N PHE A 178 3.54 -12.04 15.79
CA PHE A 178 2.98 -12.53 17.05
C PHE A 178 1.63 -11.92 17.48
N ALA A 179 0.57 -12.49 16.91
CA ALA A 179 -0.74 -12.72 17.54
C ALA A 179 -1.62 -13.48 16.54
N SER A 180 -1.53 -14.81 16.55
CA SER A 180 -2.53 -15.68 15.91
C SER A 180 -3.47 -16.16 16.99
N GLU A 181 -4.66 -15.56 17.06
CA GLU A 181 -5.96 -16.26 16.92
C GLU A 181 -7.11 -15.29 17.25
N ASN A 182 -8.03 -15.13 16.29
CA ASN A 182 -9.33 -14.45 16.41
C ASN A 182 -9.37 -12.91 16.57
N THR A 183 -8.76 -12.19 15.63
CA THR A 183 -9.22 -10.83 15.26
C THR A 183 -9.45 -10.71 13.76
N SER A 184 -10.45 -9.88 13.43
CA SER A 184 -11.19 -9.87 12.18
C SER A 184 -10.35 -9.60 10.93
N SER A 185 -10.83 -10.14 9.80
CA SER A 185 -10.21 -10.28 8.48
C SER A 185 -9.88 -8.99 7.71
N TYR A 186 -9.65 -7.87 8.39
CA TYR A 186 -9.45 -6.56 7.75
C TYR A 186 -8.04 -5.96 7.94
N LEU A 187 -7.14 -6.61 8.72
CA LEU A 187 -5.78 -6.11 8.97
C LEU A 187 -4.63 -7.00 8.44
N ASN A 188 -4.92 -8.20 7.93
CA ASN A 188 -3.93 -9.14 7.42
C ASN A 188 -3.47 -8.79 6.00
N GLY A 189 -2.46 -7.91 5.89
CA GLY A 189 -1.72 -7.79 4.64
C GLY A 189 -0.21 -7.69 4.86
N GLU A 190 0.56 -8.44 4.08
CA GLU A 190 2.02 -8.44 4.08
C GLU A 190 2.53 -7.30 3.19
N SER A 191 3.32 -6.39 3.77
CA SER A 191 4.01 -5.36 3.01
C SER A 191 5.12 -6.00 2.16
N ARG A 192 5.20 -5.62 0.89
CA ARG A 192 6.19 -6.11 -0.06
C ARG A 192 7.16 -4.98 -0.38
N ASN A 193 8.45 -5.23 -0.15
CA ASN A 193 9.48 -4.33 -0.64
C ASN A 193 9.70 -4.60 -2.13
N VAL A 194 9.39 -3.61 -2.97
CA VAL A 194 9.55 -3.67 -4.42
C VAL A 194 10.22 -2.40 -4.90
N GLY A 195 10.96 -2.48 -6.00
CA GLY A 195 11.56 -1.29 -6.63
C GLY A 195 10.51 -0.31 -7.17
N GLU A 196 10.98 0.80 -7.73
CA GLU A 196 10.10 1.78 -8.37
C GLU A 196 9.43 1.22 -9.63
N PHE A 197 8.15 1.56 -9.83
CA PHE A 197 7.40 1.16 -11.01
C PHE A 197 6.48 2.28 -11.46
N SER A 198 6.21 2.28 -12.77
CA SER A 198 5.22 3.16 -13.40
C SER A 198 4.22 2.37 -14.26
N LYS A 199 4.28 1.04 -14.18
CA LYS A 199 3.48 0.11 -14.96
C LYS A 199 3.08 -1.05 -14.05
N ILE A 200 1.86 -1.55 -14.20
CA ILE A 200 1.36 -2.69 -13.42
C ILE A 200 0.87 -3.77 -14.39
N ASP A 201 1.29 -5.01 -14.15
CA ASP A 201 0.83 -6.21 -14.84
C ASP A 201 0.29 -7.20 -13.80
N VAL A 202 -1.03 -7.37 -13.78
CA VAL A 202 -1.75 -8.24 -12.85
C VAL A 202 -2.42 -9.39 -13.59
N SER A 203 -2.30 -10.60 -13.05
CA SER A 203 -2.90 -11.81 -13.62
C SER A 203 -3.45 -12.76 -12.57
N LEU A 204 -4.17 -13.80 -13.03
CA LEU A 204 -4.59 -14.96 -12.24
C LEU A 204 -5.56 -14.65 -11.09
N GLY A 205 -6.63 -13.90 -11.37
CA GLY A 205 -7.73 -13.71 -10.41
C GLY A 205 -7.41 -12.81 -9.21
N ILE A 206 -6.31 -12.05 -9.27
CA ILE A 206 -5.91 -11.12 -8.22
C ILE A 206 -6.72 -9.83 -8.33
N ASN A 207 -7.20 -9.31 -7.19
CA ASN A 207 -7.80 -7.98 -7.12
C ASN A 207 -6.75 -6.95 -6.71
N VAL A 208 -6.45 -5.98 -7.56
CA VAL A 208 -5.55 -4.86 -7.26
C VAL A 208 -6.36 -3.61 -7.01
N ASN A 209 -6.14 -2.98 -5.85
CA ASN A 209 -6.63 -1.62 -5.57
C ASN A 209 -5.44 -0.67 -5.67
N PHE A 210 -5.47 0.20 -6.68
CA PHE A 210 -4.42 1.17 -6.91
C PHE A 210 -4.83 2.55 -6.41
N LYS A 211 -3.95 3.24 -5.69
CA LYS A 211 -4.13 4.63 -5.28
C LYS A 211 -2.93 5.45 -5.73
N GLN A 212 -3.15 6.48 -6.54
CA GLN A 212 -2.07 7.39 -6.93
C GLN A 212 -1.72 8.28 -5.73
N GLU A 213 -0.48 8.17 -5.24
CA GLU A 213 0.04 8.89 -4.07
C GLU A 213 1.54 9.12 -4.21
N ASN A 214 2.14 10.02 -3.43
CA ASN A 214 3.56 10.34 -3.59
C ASN A 214 4.50 9.19 -3.21
N THR A 215 4.02 8.17 -2.51
CA THR A 215 4.80 7.02 -2.03
C THR A 215 4.43 5.74 -2.76
N SER A 216 5.44 4.97 -3.14
CA SER A 216 5.25 3.62 -3.67
C SER A 216 5.09 2.63 -2.52
N SER A 217 4.04 1.82 -2.56
CA SER A 217 3.80 0.77 -1.55
C SER A 217 2.98 -0.36 -2.14
N VAL A 218 3.30 -1.59 -1.76
CA VAL A 218 2.58 -2.80 -2.16
C VAL A 218 2.26 -3.60 -0.90
N LYS A 219 0.98 -3.89 -0.67
CA LYS A 219 0.50 -4.68 0.46
C LYS A 219 -0.42 -5.80 -0.02
N VAL A 220 -0.05 -7.04 0.26
CA VAL A 220 -0.79 -8.24 -0.18
C VAL A 220 -1.66 -8.75 0.95
N LEU A 221 -2.98 -8.76 0.75
CA LEU A 221 -3.97 -9.32 1.66
C LEU A 221 -4.44 -10.68 1.12
N ALA A 222 -4.07 -11.74 1.81
CA ALA A 222 -4.41 -13.11 1.45
C ALA A 222 -4.44 -14.02 2.69
N ASP A 223 -4.80 -15.29 2.52
CA ASP A 223 -4.65 -16.33 3.53
C ASP A 223 -3.16 -16.46 3.92
N ALA A 224 -2.84 -16.48 5.23
CA ALA A 224 -1.46 -16.36 5.73
C ALA A 224 -0.53 -17.47 5.22
N ASP A 225 -1.04 -18.70 5.11
CA ASP A 225 -0.35 -19.87 4.57
C ASP A 225 -0.07 -19.77 3.06
N LYS A 226 -0.80 -18.90 2.35
CA LYS A 226 -0.73 -18.78 0.88
C LYS A 226 -0.06 -17.51 0.39
N LEU A 227 0.30 -16.60 1.29
CA LEU A 227 0.98 -15.34 0.96
C LEU A 227 2.24 -15.57 0.11
N GLN A 228 3.00 -16.63 0.42
CA GLN A 228 4.23 -16.99 -0.31
C GLN A 228 4.03 -17.32 -1.80
N HIS A 229 2.80 -17.67 -2.20
CA HIS A 229 2.48 -17.95 -3.59
C HIS A 229 2.16 -16.70 -4.39
N VAL A 230 1.95 -15.55 -3.73
CA VAL A 230 1.67 -14.28 -4.41
C VAL A 230 2.99 -13.59 -4.72
N VAL A 231 3.38 -13.65 -5.99
CA VAL A 231 4.60 -13.01 -6.48
C VAL A 231 4.32 -11.53 -6.73
N THR A 232 5.17 -10.68 -6.16
CA THR A 232 5.22 -9.25 -6.42
C THR A 232 6.66 -8.90 -6.76
N LYS A 233 6.92 -8.54 -8.03
CA LYS A 233 8.28 -8.20 -8.47
C LYS A 233 8.24 -7.09 -9.50
N VAL A 234 9.27 -6.25 -9.47
CA VAL A 234 9.45 -5.21 -10.48
C VAL A 234 10.49 -5.66 -11.49
N ASP A 235 10.15 -5.57 -12.76
CA ASP A 235 11.00 -5.92 -13.89
C ASP A 235 10.84 -4.84 -14.97
N ASN A 236 11.93 -4.12 -15.27
CA ASN A 236 11.93 -2.97 -16.20
C ASN A 236 10.84 -1.92 -15.91
N GLY A 237 10.65 -1.59 -14.63
CA GLY A 237 9.66 -0.61 -14.18
C GLY A 237 8.20 -1.10 -14.24
N ILE A 238 7.98 -2.39 -14.49
CA ILE A 238 6.68 -3.06 -14.45
C ILE A 238 6.56 -3.87 -13.17
N LEU A 239 5.62 -3.51 -12.31
CA LEU A 239 5.22 -4.33 -11.16
C LEU A 239 4.35 -5.49 -11.66
N LYS A 240 4.92 -6.70 -11.64
CA LYS A 240 4.25 -7.96 -11.96
C LYS A 240 3.66 -8.58 -10.70
N ILE A 241 2.35 -8.81 -10.72
CA ILE A 241 1.57 -9.38 -9.62
C ILE A 241 0.84 -10.62 -10.13
N TYR A 242 1.23 -11.81 -9.66
CA TYR A 242 0.66 -13.07 -10.11
C TYR A 242 0.82 -14.18 -9.05
N ILE A 243 0.08 -15.27 -9.23
CA ILE A 243 0.18 -16.46 -8.36
C ILE A 243 1.19 -17.44 -8.95
N ASP A 244 2.20 -17.86 -8.18
CA ASP A 244 3.08 -18.99 -8.52
C ASP A 244 2.50 -20.31 -8.01
N ASN A 245 2.00 -21.11 -8.95
CA ASN A 245 1.39 -22.42 -8.71
C ASN A 245 2.31 -23.60 -9.07
N LYS A 246 3.62 -23.38 -9.25
CA LYS A 246 4.55 -24.45 -9.63
C LYS A 246 4.68 -25.54 -8.56
N LYS A 247 4.59 -25.15 -7.29
CA LYS A 247 4.80 -26.06 -6.14
C LYS A 247 3.53 -26.77 -5.69
N GLU A 248 2.35 -26.20 -5.96
CA GLU A 248 1.08 -26.73 -5.48
C GLU A 248 -0.03 -26.52 -6.53
N LYS A 249 -0.66 -27.61 -6.95
CA LYS A 249 -1.77 -27.58 -7.92
C LYS A 249 -3.08 -27.27 -7.19
N ASN A 250 -3.98 -26.51 -7.83
CA ASN A 250 -5.31 -26.14 -7.31
C ASN A 250 -5.31 -25.19 -6.10
N LEU A 251 -4.34 -24.28 -6.01
CA LEU A 251 -4.36 -23.18 -5.03
C LEU A 251 -5.66 -22.36 -5.17
N LYS A 252 -6.48 -22.37 -4.12
CA LYS A 252 -7.69 -21.55 -4.01
C LYS A 252 -7.52 -20.55 -2.89
N PHE A 253 -7.63 -19.27 -3.23
CA PHE A 253 -7.65 -18.17 -2.27
C PHE A 253 -9.10 -17.87 -1.90
N LYS A 254 -9.40 -17.69 -0.60
CA LYS A 254 -10.72 -17.19 -0.19
C LYS A 254 -10.89 -15.73 -0.58
N ASN A 255 -9.85 -14.94 -0.30
CA ASN A 255 -9.73 -13.55 -0.72
C ASN A 255 -8.26 -13.30 -1.10
N LEU A 256 -8.03 -12.67 -2.25
CA LEU A 256 -6.71 -12.22 -2.67
C LEU A 256 -6.80 -10.80 -3.22
N THR A 257 -6.30 -9.86 -2.42
CA THR A 257 -6.31 -8.44 -2.75
C THR A 257 -4.90 -7.88 -2.58
N VAL A 258 -4.46 -7.04 -3.49
CA VAL A 258 -3.17 -6.34 -3.41
C VAL A 258 -3.44 -4.84 -3.48
N ASN A 259 -3.16 -4.13 -2.40
CA ASN A 259 -3.23 -2.68 -2.38
C ASN A 259 -1.90 -2.13 -2.86
N VAL A 260 -1.95 -1.27 -3.88
CA VAL A 260 -0.77 -0.71 -4.53
C VAL A 260 -0.89 0.82 -4.54
N SER A 261 0.21 1.51 -4.29
CA SER A 261 0.31 2.96 -4.46
C SER A 261 1.61 3.30 -5.19
N SER A 262 1.59 4.39 -5.95
CA SER A 262 2.73 4.95 -6.67
C SER A 262 2.40 6.37 -7.15
N PRO A 263 3.40 7.27 -7.30
CA PRO A 263 3.18 8.61 -7.85
C PRO A 263 2.80 8.59 -9.33
N LYS A 264 3.21 7.56 -10.07
CA LYS A 264 2.98 7.46 -11.51
C LYS A 264 2.51 6.07 -11.93
N LEU A 265 1.60 6.03 -12.89
CA LEU A 265 1.12 4.80 -13.50
C LEU A 265 0.66 5.04 -14.93
N ASN A 266 1.53 4.80 -15.91
CA ASN A 266 1.25 5.02 -17.33
C ASN A 266 0.84 3.74 -18.09
N MET A 267 0.89 2.57 -17.46
CA MET A 267 0.41 1.32 -18.06
C MET A 267 -0.29 0.44 -17.03
N ILE A 268 -1.45 -0.09 -17.40
CA ILE A 268 -2.20 -1.09 -16.65
C ILE A 268 -2.41 -2.30 -17.57
N LYS A 269 -1.95 -3.48 -17.16
CA LYS A 269 -2.30 -4.75 -17.79
C LYS A 269 -3.04 -5.63 -16.80
N ALA A 270 -4.24 -6.08 -17.17
CA ALA A 270 -5.06 -7.00 -16.37
C ALA A 270 -5.46 -8.22 -17.19
N SER A 271 -5.12 -9.42 -16.71
CA SER A 271 -5.33 -10.67 -17.45
C SER A 271 -5.81 -11.82 -16.58
N THR A 272 -6.37 -12.85 -17.22
CA THR A 272 -6.73 -14.14 -16.58
C THR A 272 -7.58 -13.94 -15.32
N GLY A 273 -8.69 -13.22 -15.46
CA GLY A 273 -9.63 -12.94 -14.36
C GLY A 273 -9.17 -11.93 -13.31
N ALA A 274 -7.99 -11.32 -13.46
CA ALA A 274 -7.54 -10.29 -12.53
C ALA A 274 -8.38 -9.00 -12.66
N THR A 275 -8.59 -8.32 -11.53
CA THR A 275 -9.32 -7.04 -11.49
C THR A 275 -8.38 -5.94 -11.01
N PHE A 276 -8.32 -4.83 -11.73
CA PHE A 276 -7.61 -3.62 -11.34
C PHE A 276 -8.62 -2.50 -11.08
N THR A 277 -8.56 -1.88 -9.90
CA THR A 277 -9.45 -0.78 -9.51
C THR A 277 -8.65 0.42 -9.05
N THR A 278 -8.90 1.61 -9.60
CA THR A 278 -8.36 2.86 -9.03
C THR A 278 -9.23 3.34 -7.86
N VAL A 279 -8.62 3.64 -6.73
CA VAL A 279 -9.29 4.16 -5.53
C VAL A 279 -9.56 5.66 -5.64
N ASN A 280 -8.65 6.40 -6.29
CA ASN A 280 -8.79 7.83 -6.59
C ASN A 280 -8.58 8.08 -8.09
N THR A 281 -8.77 9.32 -8.54
CA THR A 281 -8.51 9.70 -9.93
C THR A 281 -7.03 9.53 -10.26
N LEU A 282 -6.74 8.74 -11.30
CA LEU A 282 -5.40 8.61 -11.86
C LEU A 282 -5.12 9.76 -12.82
N ASN A 283 -4.08 10.55 -12.55
CA ASN A 283 -3.65 11.70 -13.33
C ASN A 283 -2.33 11.38 -14.02
N GLU A 284 -2.34 11.39 -15.35
CA GLU A 284 -1.16 11.11 -16.18
C GLU A 284 -1.17 11.92 -17.47
N ASN A 285 -0.03 11.99 -18.14
CA ASN A 285 0.01 12.54 -19.50
C ASN A 285 -0.53 11.53 -20.51
N ASN A 286 -0.01 10.31 -20.44
CA ASN A 286 -0.39 9.21 -21.31
C ASN A 286 -0.69 7.97 -20.47
N LEU A 287 -1.69 7.21 -20.88
CA LEU A 287 -2.09 5.98 -20.21
C LEU A 287 -2.38 4.89 -21.24
N ASP A 288 -1.82 3.71 -21.02
CA ASP A 288 -2.07 2.50 -21.79
C ASP A 288 -2.75 1.43 -20.93
N VAL A 289 -3.93 0.97 -21.34
CA VAL A 289 -4.73 -0.02 -20.60
C VAL A 289 -4.96 -1.24 -21.47
N ASN A 290 -4.37 -2.38 -21.06
CA ASN A 290 -4.46 -3.65 -21.76
C ASN A 290 -5.24 -4.67 -20.92
N VAL A 291 -6.39 -5.12 -21.42
CA VAL A 291 -7.26 -6.05 -20.69
C VAL A 291 -7.57 -7.27 -21.56
N GLU A 292 -7.22 -8.45 -21.06
CA GLU A 292 -7.36 -9.69 -21.81
C GLU A 292 -7.81 -10.88 -20.96
N SER A 293 -8.32 -11.93 -21.60
CA SER A 293 -8.62 -13.21 -20.94
C SER A 293 -9.47 -13.08 -19.67
N GLY A 294 -10.56 -12.31 -19.75
CA GLY A 294 -11.46 -12.07 -18.62
C GLY A 294 -10.93 -11.14 -17.52
N GLY A 295 -9.83 -10.42 -17.76
CA GLY A 295 -9.38 -9.34 -16.87
C GLY A 295 -10.40 -8.21 -16.78
N SER A 296 -10.31 -7.38 -15.73
CA SER A 296 -11.18 -6.22 -15.56
C SER A 296 -10.41 -4.99 -15.08
N VAL A 297 -10.74 -3.82 -15.63
CA VAL A 297 -10.20 -2.51 -15.19
C VAL A 297 -11.36 -1.57 -14.89
N LYS A 298 -11.35 -0.97 -13.69
CA LYS A 298 -12.37 -0.05 -13.22
C LYS A 298 -11.75 1.19 -12.63
N GLY A 299 -12.20 2.38 -13.01
CA GLY A 299 -11.61 3.59 -12.44
C GLY A 299 -12.05 4.92 -13.02
N THR A 300 -11.46 5.98 -12.44
CA THR A 300 -11.58 7.36 -12.90
C THR A 300 -10.21 7.86 -13.34
N PHE A 301 -10.12 8.40 -14.56
CA PHE A 301 -8.87 8.73 -15.22
C PHE A 301 -8.92 10.15 -15.78
N SER A 302 -7.94 10.97 -15.43
CA SER A 302 -7.74 12.32 -15.96
C SER A 302 -6.41 12.37 -16.71
N ILE A 303 -6.47 12.17 -18.03
CA ILE A 303 -5.31 11.97 -18.89
C ILE A 303 -5.11 13.22 -19.73
N SER A 304 -3.94 13.87 -19.63
CA SER A 304 -3.76 15.20 -20.23
C SER A 304 -3.48 15.17 -21.74
N GLU A 305 -3.03 14.03 -22.29
CA GLU A 305 -2.74 13.85 -23.72
C GLU A 305 -3.51 12.66 -24.32
N THR A 306 -3.00 11.43 -24.20
CA THR A 306 -3.55 10.25 -24.88
C THR A 306 -3.88 9.12 -23.91
N ALA A 307 -5.09 8.60 -24.00
CA ALA A 307 -5.49 7.35 -23.33
C ALA A 307 -5.72 6.27 -24.40
N ASN A 308 -4.96 5.18 -24.32
CA ASN A 308 -5.11 3.98 -25.14
C ASN A 308 -5.75 2.86 -24.33
N VAL A 309 -6.75 2.19 -24.90
CA VAL A 309 -7.41 1.03 -24.30
C VAL A 309 -7.47 -0.10 -25.32
N GLU A 310 -6.88 -1.23 -24.98
CA GLU A 310 -7.00 -2.48 -25.71
C GLU A 310 -7.73 -3.51 -24.84
N ALA A 311 -8.91 -3.93 -25.29
CA ALA A 311 -9.73 -4.92 -24.60
C ALA A 311 -9.99 -6.10 -25.55
N ASN A 312 -9.60 -7.30 -25.14
CA ASN A 312 -9.76 -8.51 -25.94
C ASN A 312 -10.19 -9.71 -25.08
N SER A 313 -10.66 -10.77 -25.75
CA SER A 313 -10.90 -12.10 -25.15
C SER A 313 -11.72 -12.05 -23.84
N GLY A 314 -12.85 -11.35 -23.88
CA GLY A 314 -13.75 -11.20 -22.73
C GLY A 314 -13.28 -10.23 -21.63
N GLY A 315 -12.28 -9.38 -21.89
CA GLY A 315 -11.89 -8.31 -20.98
C GLY A 315 -13.03 -7.31 -20.72
N ASP A 316 -13.11 -6.77 -19.49
CA ASP A 316 -14.13 -5.80 -19.08
C ASP A 316 -13.49 -4.48 -18.61
N VAL A 317 -13.82 -3.37 -19.27
CA VAL A 317 -13.33 -2.04 -18.88
C VAL A 317 -14.51 -1.15 -18.51
N LYS A 318 -14.47 -0.55 -17.32
CA LYS A 318 -15.41 0.49 -16.89
C LYS A 318 -14.64 1.73 -16.44
N ALA A 319 -14.64 2.77 -17.27
CA ALA A 319 -13.85 3.97 -17.02
C ALA A 319 -14.69 5.25 -17.09
N ASP A 320 -14.52 6.12 -16.09
CA ASP A 320 -14.80 7.55 -16.20
C ASP A 320 -13.51 8.23 -16.65
N LEU A 321 -13.50 8.77 -17.87
CA LEU A 321 -12.29 9.22 -18.55
C LEU A 321 -12.43 10.67 -19.01
N ARG A 322 -11.42 11.48 -18.71
CA ARG A 322 -11.20 12.78 -19.34
C ARG A 322 -9.88 12.77 -20.10
N THR A 323 -9.90 13.04 -21.41
CA THR A 323 -8.66 13.05 -22.22
C THR A 323 -8.70 14.00 -23.43
N GLN A 324 -7.55 14.32 -24.02
CA GLN A 324 -7.51 15.02 -25.32
C GLN A 324 -7.74 14.04 -26.47
N LYS A 325 -7.04 12.91 -26.45
CA LYS A 325 -7.13 11.86 -27.46
C LYS A 325 -7.42 10.51 -26.79
N PHE A 326 -8.47 9.87 -27.27
CA PHE A 326 -8.83 8.52 -26.88
C PHE A 326 -8.60 7.56 -28.04
N ILE A 327 -8.00 6.40 -27.76
CA ILE A 327 -7.82 5.31 -28.74
C ILE A 327 -8.37 4.05 -28.11
N LEU A 328 -9.27 3.36 -28.81
CA LEU A 328 -9.88 2.11 -28.37
C LEU A 328 -9.72 1.04 -29.44
N ASN A 329 -9.19 -0.12 -29.03
CA ASN A 329 -9.26 -1.37 -29.77
C ASN A 329 -10.02 -2.40 -28.92
N ASN A 330 -11.26 -2.72 -29.30
CA ASN A 330 -12.13 -3.63 -28.58
C ASN A 330 -12.52 -4.84 -29.47
N THR A 331 -12.14 -6.05 -29.08
CA THR A 331 -12.29 -7.24 -29.92
C THR A 331 -12.63 -8.52 -29.13
N SER A 332 -12.96 -9.59 -29.83
CA SER A 332 -13.15 -10.95 -29.29
C SER A 332 -14.05 -11.00 -28.06
N GLY A 333 -15.24 -10.41 -28.16
CA GLY A 333 -16.27 -10.43 -27.10
C GLY A 333 -15.94 -9.61 -25.85
N ALA A 334 -14.94 -8.72 -25.89
CA ALA A 334 -14.67 -7.81 -24.79
C ALA A 334 -15.75 -6.71 -24.64
N SER A 335 -15.88 -6.21 -23.42
CA SER A 335 -16.90 -5.23 -23.00
C SER A 335 -16.22 -3.98 -22.48
N VAL A 336 -16.57 -2.82 -23.04
CA VAL A 336 -16.01 -1.53 -22.64
C VAL A 336 -17.13 -0.54 -22.38
N ARG A 337 -17.19 0.04 -21.18
CA ARG A 337 -18.12 1.10 -20.80
C ARG A 337 -17.34 2.37 -20.43
N LEU A 338 -17.67 3.46 -21.11
CA LEU A 338 -17.00 4.75 -20.97
C LEU A 338 -18.01 5.83 -20.57
N GLU A 339 -17.58 6.67 -19.64
CA GLU A 339 -18.25 7.90 -19.23
C GLU A 339 -17.21 9.04 -19.22
N GLY A 340 -17.64 10.31 -19.29
CA GLY A 340 -16.73 11.46 -19.25
C GLY A 340 -16.59 12.21 -20.58
N LEU A 341 -15.38 12.66 -20.91
CA LEU A 341 -15.12 13.64 -22.00
C LEU A 341 -13.83 13.36 -22.77
N ALA A 342 -13.89 13.43 -24.11
CA ALA A 342 -12.69 13.51 -24.95
C ALA A 342 -12.80 14.56 -26.05
N LYS A 343 -11.68 15.18 -26.43
CA LYS A 343 -11.70 16.06 -27.62
C LYS A 343 -11.72 15.23 -28.90
N SER A 344 -10.90 14.18 -28.98
CA SER A 344 -10.84 13.30 -30.14
C SER A 344 -10.86 11.84 -29.74
N ALA A 345 -11.49 10.99 -30.55
CA ALA A 345 -11.49 9.55 -30.36
C ALA A 345 -11.25 8.78 -31.67
N VAL A 346 -10.48 7.69 -31.59
CA VAL A 346 -10.40 6.65 -32.61
C VAL A 346 -10.86 5.35 -31.97
N MET A 347 -11.92 4.74 -32.50
CA MET A 347 -12.57 3.59 -31.86
C MET A 347 -12.78 2.44 -32.85
N ASN A 348 -12.06 1.35 -32.66
CA ASN A 348 -12.21 0.12 -33.43
C ASN A 348 -12.90 -0.93 -32.56
N VAL A 349 -14.10 -1.35 -32.95
CA VAL A 349 -14.90 -2.35 -32.23
C VAL A 349 -15.25 -3.47 -33.21
N ASN A 350 -14.77 -4.69 -32.97
CA ASN A 350 -15.00 -5.80 -33.88
C ASN A 350 -15.17 -7.15 -33.17
N SER A 351 -15.47 -8.19 -33.94
CA SER A 351 -15.48 -9.59 -33.50
C SER A 351 -16.37 -9.83 -32.27
N GLY A 352 -17.62 -9.36 -32.34
CA GLY A 352 -18.61 -9.54 -31.27
C GLY A 352 -18.35 -8.73 -29.99
N ALA A 353 -17.39 -7.80 -30.00
CA ALA A 353 -17.15 -6.93 -28.85
C ALA A 353 -18.24 -5.86 -28.69
N SER A 354 -18.43 -5.38 -27.46
CA SER A 354 -19.42 -4.37 -27.11
C SER A 354 -18.77 -3.15 -26.48
N CYS A 355 -19.04 -1.96 -27.02
CA CYS A 355 -18.61 -0.69 -26.47
C CYS A 355 -19.81 0.22 -26.17
N LYS A 356 -19.97 0.61 -24.91
CA LYS A 356 -20.99 1.54 -24.43
C LYS A 356 -20.38 2.87 -24.02
N ALA A 357 -20.48 3.87 -24.89
CA ALA A 357 -19.90 5.20 -24.72
C ALA A 357 -20.93 6.32 -24.99
N ASP A 358 -22.23 6.07 -24.74
CA ASP A 358 -23.31 7.08 -24.83
C ASP A 358 -23.21 8.18 -23.75
N ALA A 359 -22.53 7.88 -22.64
CA ALA A 359 -22.22 8.82 -21.56
C ALA A 359 -20.80 9.42 -21.66
N PHE A 360 -20.04 9.08 -22.71
CA PHE A 360 -18.71 9.62 -22.98
C PHE A 360 -18.80 10.60 -24.15
N VAL A 361 -18.71 11.89 -23.83
CA VAL A 361 -18.94 12.97 -24.78
C VAL A 361 -17.66 13.26 -25.55
N ILE A 362 -17.72 13.06 -26.87
CA ILE A 362 -16.59 13.24 -27.78
C ILE A 362 -16.85 14.42 -28.73
N ASN A 363 -15.89 15.31 -28.93
CA ASN A 363 -16.06 16.37 -29.94
C ASN A 363 -15.93 15.82 -31.36
N THR A 364 -14.80 15.18 -31.68
CA THR A 364 -14.54 14.59 -33.00
C THR A 364 -14.18 13.11 -32.89
N ALA A 365 -14.79 12.24 -33.70
CA ALA A 365 -14.54 10.80 -33.62
C ALA A 365 -14.33 10.16 -35.00
N GLN A 366 -13.44 9.16 -35.05
CA GLN A 366 -13.38 8.17 -36.11
C GLN A 366 -13.70 6.81 -35.51
N ALA A 367 -14.66 6.09 -36.08
CA ALA A 367 -15.08 4.80 -35.57
C ALA A 367 -15.20 3.73 -36.67
N GLU A 368 -14.85 2.50 -36.32
CA GLU A 368 -15.07 1.31 -37.13
C GLU A 368 -15.78 0.25 -36.28
N CYS A 369 -16.90 -0.26 -36.79
CA CYS A 369 -17.71 -1.28 -36.12
C CYS A 369 -18.00 -2.44 -37.08
N THR A 370 -17.42 -3.61 -36.85
CA THR A 370 -17.50 -4.75 -37.78
C THR A 370 -17.69 -6.09 -37.10
N SER A 371 -17.95 -7.14 -37.88
CA SER A 371 -17.99 -8.54 -37.42
C SER A 371 -18.88 -8.78 -36.20
N GLY A 372 -20.13 -8.31 -36.28
CA GLY A 372 -21.15 -8.49 -35.24
C GLY A 372 -20.92 -7.68 -33.95
N ALA A 373 -20.06 -6.67 -33.96
CA ALA A 373 -19.82 -5.81 -32.82
C ALA A 373 -20.94 -4.77 -32.59
N ASP A 374 -21.06 -4.28 -31.36
CA ASP A 374 -21.97 -3.22 -30.96
C ASP A 374 -21.22 -2.02 -30.39
N LEU A 375 -21.48 -0.83 -30.92
CA LEU A 375 -20.94 0.43 -30.44
C LEU A 375 -22.08 1.42 -30.17
N SER A 376 -22.05 2.07 -29.02
CA SER A 376 -22.79 3.31 -28.80
C SER A 376 -21.84 4.43 -28.44
N LEU A 377 -22.03 5.61 -29.03
CA LEU A 377 -21.13 6.75 -28.88
C LEU A 377 -21.91 8.07 -28.87
N HIS A 378 -21.39 9.07 -28.16
CA HIS A 378 -21.93 10.42 -28.14
C HIS A 378 -20.94 11.41 -28.75
N VAL A 379 -21.28 11.97 -29.91
CA VAL A 379 -20.39 12.87 -30.66
C VAL A 379 -21.07 14.23 -30.92
N LYS A 380 -20.30 15.32 -30.74
CA LYS A 380 -20.80 16.69 -30.87
C LYS A 380 -20.53 17.35 -32.22
N ASP A 381 -19.29 17.29 -32.70
CA ASP A 381 -18.85 18.16 -33.80
C ASP A 381 -18.73 17.39 -35.12
N LYS A 382 -17.90 16.34 -35.17
CA LYS A 382 -17.63 15.56 -36.39
C LYS A 382 -17.52 14.06 -36.12
N LEU A 383 -18.14 13.24 -36.95
CA LEU A 383 -18.03 11.80 -36.89
C LEU A 383 -17.73 11.23 -38.28
N LYS A 384 -16.63 10.49 -38.38
CA LYS A 384 -16.39 9.55 -39.48
C LYS A 384 -16.62 8.11 -39.02
N VAL A 385 -17.56 7.39 -39.61
CA VAL A 385 -17.90 6.03 -39.16
C VAL A 385 -18.01 5.02 -40.30
N ASN A 386 -17.35 3.87 -40.13
CA ASN A 386 -17.46 2.71 -41.01
C ASN A 386 -18.17 1.57 -40.27
N VAL A 387 -19.21 1.00 -40.90
CA VAL A 387 -19.98 -0.11 -40.31
C VAL A 387 -20.21 -1.20 -41.36
N SER A 388 -19.85 -2.44 -41.07
CA SER A 388 -20.04 -3.58 -41.98
C SER A 388 -20.12 -4.92 -41.24
N SER A 389 -20.35 -6.02 -41.94
CA SER A 389 -20.27 -7.39 -41.40
C SER A 389 -21.06 -7.61 -40.12
N GLY A 390 -22.30 -7.13 -40.07
CA GLY A 390 -23.18 -7.24 -38.91
C GLY A 390 -22.90 -6.25 -37.77
N GLY A 391 -21.97 -5.31 -37.95
CA GLY A 391 -21.69 -4.27 -36.96
C GLY A 391 -22.90 -3.34 -36.74
N SER A 392 -23.07 -2.87 -35.51
CA SER A 392 -24.21 -2.05 -35.08
C SER A 392 -23.71 -0.82 -34.32
N VAL A 393 -24.13 0.37 -34.76
CA VAL A 393 -23.74 1.65 -34.15
C VAL A 393 -24.97 2.44 -33.71
N LYS A 394 -24.99 2.89 -32.46
CA LYS A 394 -25.97 3.83 -31.89
C LYS A 394 -25.32 5.18 -31.63
N LEU A 395 -25.70 6.19 -32.40
CA LEU A 395 -25.13 7.53 -32.32
C LEU A 395 -26.02 8.45 -31.50
N LYS A 396 -25.46 9.05 -30.44
CA LYS A 396 -26.05 10.17 -29.71
C LYS A 396 -25.40 11.48 -30.12
N GLY A 397 -26.19 12.54 -30.18
CA GLY A 397 -25.74 13.87 -30.64
C GLY A 397 -26.08 14.12 -32.11
N ASN A 398 -25.63 15.26 -32.63
CA ASN A 398 -25.90 15.69 -34.00
C ASN A 398 -24.64 16.27 -34.68
N PRO A 399 -23.59 15.46 -34.89
CA PRO A 399 -22.35 15.89 -35.53
C PRO A 399 -22.49 16.04 -37.05
N ASP A 400 -21.52 16.71 -37.68
CA ASP A 400 -21.25 16.57 -39.10
C ASP A 400 -20.80 15.13 -39.39
N LEU A 401 -21.63 14.38 -40.12
CA LEU A 401 -21.57 12.92 -40.22
C LEU A 401 -21.08 12.47 -41.61
N ASP A 402 -19.88 11.90 -41.65
CA ASP A 402 -19.35 11.11 -42.76
C ASP A 402 -19.52 9.61 -42.43
N SER A 403 -20.44 8.92 -43.09
CA SER A 403 -20.76 7.52 -42.76
C SER A 403 -20.70 6.60 -43.98
N LYS A 404 -20.06 5.45 -43.80
CA LYS A 404 -20.03 4.33 -44.75
C LYS A 404 -20.61 3.09 -44.07
N VAL A 405 -21.87 2.79 -44.38
CA VAL A 405 -22.59 1.64 -43.80
C VAL A 405 -22.86 0.61 -44.90
N ASP A 406 -22.20 -0.54 -44.82
CA ASP A 406 -22.45 -1.67 -45.72
C ASP A 406 -23.65 -2.48 -45.22
N LYS A 407 -24.82 -2.16 -45.77
CA LYS A 407 -26.07 -2.85 -45.45
C LYS A 407 -26.14 -4.26 -46.02
N VAL A 408 -25.36 -4.58 -47.07
CA VAL A 408 -25.36 -5.91 -47.70
C VAL A 408 -24.75 -6.93 -46.75
N SER A 409 -23.67 -6.56 -46.07
CA SER A 409 -23.05 -7.37 -45.03
C SER A 409 -23.70 -7.22 -43.64
N GLY A 410 -24.84 -6.51 -43.54
CA GLY A 410 -25.63 -6.41 -42.31
C GLY A 410 -25.24 -5.28 -41.36
N GLY A 411 -24.46 -4.29 -41.81
CA GLY A 411 -24.12 -3.11 -41.01
C GLY A 411 -25.32 -2.20 -40.70
N SER A 412 -25.35 -1.60 -39.50
CA SER A 412 -26.44 -0.72 -39.05
C SER A 412 -25.93 0.51 -38.29
N LEU A 413 -26.49 1.68 -38.60
CA LEU A 413 -26.26 2.94 -37.89
C LEU A 413 -27.61 3.56 -37.52
N LYS A 414 -27.83 3.82 -36.24
CA LYS A 414 -29.07 4.41 -35.71
C LYS A 414 -28.78 5.59 -34.80
N GLN A 415 -29.42 6.73 -35.05
CA GLN A 415 -29.36 7.87 -34.15
C GLN A 415 -30.32 7.67 -32.95
N ILE A 416 -29.89 8.10 -31.77
CA ILE A 416 -30.60 7.98 -30.49
C ILE A 416 -30.59 9.33 -29.73
N ASN A 417 -31.56 9.49 -28.81
CA ASN A 417 -31.78 10.74 -28.08
C ASN A 417 -30.83 10.96 -26.90
#